data_AF-A0A2N5A4N9-F1
#
_entry.id   AF-A0A2N5A4N9-F1
#
_cell.length_a   1.000
_cell.length_b   1.000
_cell.length_c   1.000
_cell.angle_alpha   90.00
_cell.angle_beta   90.00
_cell.angle_gamma   90.00
#
_symmetry.space_group_name_H-M   'P 1'
#
loop_
_entity.id
_entity.type
_entity.pdbx_description
1 polymer ?
#
loop_
_entity_poly.entity_id
_entity_poly.type
_entity_poly.pdbx_seq_one_letter_code
_entity_poly.pdbx_strand_id
1 'polypeptide(L)'
;GWIAGMKIASLSAELQHDPEHLLRNMHGGTRSIARYLKEVVLDPLPEEVLDFLVKTSFLSRLNAELCNAVTGRDDSKAMLAWIERHNLFLSALDEQGYWFRYHPLLQENLRAMLQQNNDIDRKQLHELASHWFVEQKLWSEAVRHALSAGKPVHSPVQDGASAQSLAEEGDIDTLISWMHHLPPSTDPSRIDLQINLAWALAHYFHFDESRQLLDNLDQMVLH
;
A
#
# COMPACT_ATOMS: atom_id res chain seq x y z
N GLY A 1 4.48 1.24 -29.64
CA GLY A 1 4.42 1.11 -28.18
C GLY A 1 3.00 0.73 -27.80
N TRP A 2 2.78 -0.16 -26.85
CA TRP A 2 1.44 -0.65 -26.49
C TRP A 2 0.57 0.42 -25.77
N ILE A 3 1.19 1.51 -25.34
CA ILE A 3 0.55 2.82 -25.11
C ILE A 3 -0.16 3.36 -26.38
N ALA A 4 0.36 3.07 -27.59
CA ALA A 4 -0.30 3.35 -28.86
C ALA A 4 -1.39 2.31 -29.21
N GLY A 5 -1.33 1.10 -28.65
CA GLY A 5 -2.38 0.07 -28.78
C GLY A 5 -3.58 0.31 -27.85
N MET A 6 -3.34 0.72 -26.59
CA MET A 6 -4.40 1.18 -25.69
C MET A 6 -5.07 2.47 -26.19
N LYS A 7 -4.30 3.37 -26.83
CA LYS A 7 -4.83 4.55 -27.55
C LYS A 7 -5.76 4.15 -28.71
N ILE A 8 -5.44 3.11 -29.47
CA ILE A 8 -6.27 2.65 -30.61
C ILE A 8 -7.50 1.87 -30.14
N ALA A 9 -7.41 1.08 -29.07
CA ALA A 9 -8.54 0.31 -28.54
C ALA A 9 -9.58 1.17 -27.79
N SER A 10 -9.17 2.22 -27.06
CA SER A 10 -10.11 3.18 -26.48
C SER A 10 -10.78 4.06 -27.54
N LEU A 11 -10.09 4.36 -28.65
CA LEU A 11 -10.65 5.05 -29.82
C LEU A 11 -11.57 4.17 -30.68
N SER A 12 -11.44 2.84 -30.63
CA SER A 12 -12.29 1.91 -31.42
C SER A 12 -13.55 1.44 -30.70
N ALA A 13 -13.63 1.63 -29.37
CA ALA A 13 -14.79 1.32 -28.55
C ALA A 13 -15.95 2.33 -28.72
N GLU A 14 -15.69 3.52 -29.27
CA GLU A 14 -16.66 4.60 -29.40
C GLU A 14 -17.27 4.75 -30.80
N LEU A 15 -16.77 4.06 -31.83
CA LEU A 15 -16.97 4.54 -33.21
C LEU A 15 -17.82 3.68 -34.16
N GLN A 16 -18.22 2.42 -33.89
CA GLN A 16 -18.77 1.62 -35.01
C GLN A 16 -20.06 0.80 -34.92
N HIS A 17 -20.65 0.32 -33.80
CA HIS A 17 -21.78 -0.63 -34.02
C HIS A 17 -23.06 -0.62 -33.16
N ASP A 18 -23.16 -0.03 -31.96
CA ASP A 18 -24.49 0.11 -31.31
C ASP A 18 -24.52 1.00 -30.05
N PRO A 19 -25.06 2.23 -30.10
CA PRO A 19 -25.10 3.14 -28.96
C PRO A 19 -26.06 2.69 -27.83
N GLU A 20 -27.10 1.88 -28.11
CA GLU A 20 -28.05 1.45 -27.07
C GLU A 20 -27.54 0.31 -26.19
N HIS A 21 -26.57 -0.47 -26.69
CA HIS A 21 -25.92 -1.55 -25.94
C HIS A 21 -24.97 -1.04 -24.85
N LEU A 22 -24.51 0.21 -24.95
CA LEU A 22 -23.60 0.84 -23.98
C LEU A 22 -24.31 1.20 -22.67
N LEU A 23 -25.56 1.66 -22.71
CA LEU A 23 -26.31 2.02 -21.49
C LEU A 23 -26.56 0.80 -20.58
N ARG A 24 -26.61 -0.42 -21.13
CA ARG A 24 -26.69 -1.68 -20.34
C ARG A 24 -25.35 -2.15 -19.80
N ASN A 25 -24.24 -1.86 -20.48
CA ASN A 25 -22.90 -2.37 -20.16
C ASN A 25 -22.04 -1.45 -19.30
N MET A 26 -22.54 -0.28 -18.87
CA MET A 26 -21.79 0.61 -17.97
C MET A 26 -21.49 0.03 -16.59
N HIS A 27 -22.12 -1.09 -16.21
CA HIS A 27 -21.71 -1.89 -15.04
C HIS A 27 -20.58 -2.91 -15.34
N GLY A 28 -20.15 -3.04 -16.61
CA GLY A 28 -19.17 -4.00 -17.12
C GLY A 28 -17.85 -3.41 -17.64
N GLY A 29 -17.71 -2.08 -17.72
CA GLY A 29 -16.52 -1.39 -18.26
C GLY A 29 -15.23 -1.66 -17.48
N THR A 30 -15.27 -1.61 -16.15
CA THR A 30 -14.11 -1.88 -15.28
C THR A 30 -13.63 -3.33 -15.37
N ARG A 31 -14.57 -4.28 -15.55
CA ARG A 31 -14.25 -5.70 -15.72
C ARG A 31 -13.62 -5.99 -17.09
N SER A 32 -13.94 -5.20 -18.11
CA SER A 32 -13.34 -5.30 -19.44
C SER A 32 -11.87 -4.85 -19.44
N ILE A 33 -11.60 -3.71 -18.79
CA ILE A 33 -10.23 -3.15 -18.71
C ILE A 33 -9.32 -4.01 -17.83
N ALA A 34 -9.81 -4.49 -16.68
CA ALA A 34 -9.06 -5.39 -15.79
C ALA A 34 -8.66 -6.70 -16.50
N ARG A 35 -9.59 -7.31 -17.26
CA ARG A 35 -9.31 -8.51 -18.06
C ARG A 35 -8.26 -8.23 -19.13
N TYR A 36 -8.40 -7.12 -19.86
CA TYR A 36 -7.43 -6.74 -20.90
C TYR A 36 -6.03 -6.50 -20.31
N LEU A 37 -5.95 -5.81 -19.17
CA LEU A 37 -4.68 -5.58 -18.49
C LEU A 37 -4.01 -6.89 -18.10
N LYS A 38 -4.79 -7.84 -17.57
CA LYS A 38 -4.28 -9.18 -17.28
C LYS A 38 -3.76 -9.88 -18.53
N GLU A 39 -4.59 -10.04 -19.55
CA GLU A 39 -4.26 -10.85 -20.73
C GLU A 39 -3.16 -10.25 -21.62
N VAL A 40 -3.11 -8.92 -21.75
CA VAL A 40 -2.20 -8.25 -22.70
C VAL A 40 -0.95 -7.69 -22.04
N VAL A 41 -1.03 -7.36 -20.74
CA VAL A 41 0.09 -6.73 -20.02
C VAL A 41 0.72 -7.67 -19.01
N LEU A 42 -0.06 -8.44 -18.24
CA LEU A 42 0.47 -9.27 -17.14
C LEU A 42 0.83 -10.69 -17.59
N ASP A 43 -0.04 -11.38 -18.30
CA ASP A 43 0.16 -12.77 -18.75
C ASP A 43 1.41 -12.96 -19.65
N PRO A 44 1.80 -12.00 -20.51
CA PRO A 44 3.01 -12.12 -21.31
C PRO A 44 4.32 -11.80 -20.56
N LEU A 45 4.25 -11.37 -19.29
CA LEU A 45 5.46 -11.02 -18.55
C LEU A 45 6.27 -12.26 -18.20
N PRO A 46 7.61 -12.13 -18.14
CA PRO A 46 8.44 -13.13 -17.49
C PRO A 46 7.95 -13.38 -16.06
N GLU A 47 7.93 -14.65 -15.64
CA GLU A 47 7.43 -15.06 -14.32
C GLU A 47 8.06 -14.26 -13.18
N GLU A 48 9.37 -14.03 -13.26
CA GLU A 48 10.13 -13.26 -12.28
C GLU A 48 9.69 -11.80 -12.16
N VAL A 49 9.31 -11.17 -13.29
CA VAL A 49 8.78 -9.80 -13.30
C VAL A 49 7.39 -9.77 -12.68
N LEU A 50 6.54 -10.73 -13.04
CA LEU A 50 5.18 -10.80 -12.51
C LEU A 50 5.19 -11.04 -11.00
N ASP A 51 6.04 -11.95 -10.50
CA ASP A 51 6.23 -12.20 -9.08
C ASP A 51 6.66 -10.92 -8.34
N PHE A 52 7.62 -10.18 -8.90
CA PHE A 52 8.06 -8.90 -8.36
C PHE A 52 6.91 -7.87 -8.28
N LEU A 53 6.16 -7.70 -9.38
CA LEU A 53 5.03 -6.77 -9.45
C LEU A 53 3.95 -7.12 -8.41
N VAL A 54 3.61 -8.41 -8.29
CA VAL A 54 2.59 -8.90 -7.34
C VAL A 54 3.06 -8.68 -5.90
N LYS A 55 4.28 -9.10 -5.55
CA LYS A 55 4.83 -8.97 -4.20
C LYS A 55 5.05 -7.54 -3.77
N THR A 56 5.20 -6.57 -4.68
CA THR A 56 5.37 -5.16 -4.35
C THR A 56 4.09 -4.32 -4.49
N SER A 57 3.00 -4.91 -5.00
CA SER A 57 1.74 -4.21 -5.31
C SER A 57 1.04 -3.57 -4.09
N PHE A 58 1.31 -4.07 -2.89
CA PHE A 58 0.73 -3.56 -1.65
C PHE A 58 1.32 -2.21 -1.22
N LEU A 59 2.51 -1.86 -1.71
CA LEU A 59 3.21 -0.62 -1.38
C LEU A 59 2.58 0.59 -2.09
N SER A 60 2.39 1.69 -1.37
CA SER A 60 1.85 2.96 -1.93
C SER A 60 2.89 3.75 -2.76
N ARG A 61 4.16 3.59 -2.39
CA ARG A 61 5.36 4.09 -3.08
C ARG A 61 6.47 3.06 -2.95
N LEU A 62 7.35 3.02 -3.94
CA LEU A 62 8.35 1.97 -4.14
C LEU A 62 9.72 2.63 -4.32
N ASN A 63 10.77 2.04 -3.78
CA ASN A 63 12.13 2.31 -4.23
C ASN A 63 12.91 0.99 -4.25
N ALA A 64 14.11 0.98 -4.81
CA ALA A 64 14.87 -0.26 -4.96
C ALA A 64 15.19 -0.93 -3.60
N GLU A 65 15.50 -0.15 -2.57
CA GLU A 65 15.90 -0.67 -1.25
C GLU A 65 14.71 -1.30 -0.51
N LEU A 66 13.55 -0.63 -0.52
CA LEU A 66 12.30 -1.15 0.02
C LEU A 66 11.85 -2.41 -0.73
N CYS A 67 11.95 -2.42 -2.06
CA CYS A 67 11.62 -3.60 -2.85
C CYS A 67 12.55 -4.78 -2.51
N ASN A 68 13.85 -4.55 -2.33
CA ASN A 68 14.78 -5.58 -1.86
C ASN A 68 14.39 -6.12 -0.48
N ALA A 69 14.08 -5.23 0.47
CA ALA A 69 13.71 -5.61 1.82
C ALA A 69 12.45 -6.49 1.89
N VAL A 70 11.42 -6.19 1.08
CA VAL A 70 10.16 -6.94 1.10
C VAL A 70 10.17 -8.20 0.26
N THR A 71 10.97 -8.24 -0.82
CA THR A 71 11.02 -9.40 -1.74
C THR A 71 12.17 -10.37 -1.43
N GLY A 72 13.14 -9.96 -0.60
CA GLY A 72 14.37 -10.72 -0.34
C GLY A 72 15.36 -10.71 -1.51
N ARG A 73 15.15 -9.82 -2.49
CA ARG A 73 16.00 -9.67 -3.68
C ARG A 73 17.13 -8.67 -3.43
N ASP A 74 18.12 -8.67 -4.30
CA ASP A 74 19.20 -7.68 -4.35
C ASP A 74 19.20 -6.86 -5.66
N ASP A 75 18.41 -7.27 -6.65
CA ASP A 75 18.38 -6.70 -8.01
C ASP A 75 17.18 -5.78 -8.30
N SER A 76 16.43 -5.35 -7.28
CA SER A 76 15.20 -4.55 -7.48
C SER A 76 15.45 -3.25 -8.27
N LYS A 77 16.65 -2.68 -8.21
CA LYS A 77 17.04 -1.52 -9.03
C LYS A 77 17.01 -1.86 -10.53
N ALA A 78 17.56 -3.01 -10.91
CA ALA A 78 17.52 -3.48 -12.29
C ALA A 78 16.09 -3.84 -12.72
N MET A 79 15.32 -4.43 -11.81
CA MET A 79 13.90 -4.76 -12.04
C MET A 79 13.06 -3.50 -12.29
N LEU A 80 13.15 -2.49 -11.44
CA LEU A 80 12.43 -1.21 -11.62
C LEU A 80 12.84 -0.51 -12.92
N ALA A 81 14.13 -0.49 -13.26
CA ALA A 81 14.60 0.06 -14.53
C ALA A 81 14.08 -0.73 -15.75
N TRP A 82 13.96 -2.06 -15.63
CA TRP A 82 13.37 -2.89 -16.68
C TRP A 82 11.88 -2.58 -16.85
N ILE A 83 11.12 -2.49 -15.75
CA ILE A 83 9.69 -2.16 -15.73
C ILE A 83 9.45 -0.77 -16.36
N GLU A 84 10.25 0.21 -15.99
CA GLU A 84 10.22 1.57 -16.55
C GLU A 84 10.48 1.57 -18.06
N ARG A 85 11.55 0.89 -18.53
CA ARG A 85 11.87 0.78 -19.96
C ARG A 85 10.78 0.08 -20.77
N HIS A 86 10.08 -0.88 -20.18
CA HIS A 86 8.97 -1.59 -20.82
C HIS A 86 7.63 -0.85 -20.69
N ASN A 87 7.64 0.34 -20.07
CA ASN A 87 6.48 1.22 -19.85
C ASN A 87 5.35 0.55 -19.06
N LEU A 88 5.67 -0.34 -18.12
CA LEU A 88 4.69 -1.12 -17.33
C LEU A 88 4.03 -0.29 -16.23
N PHE A 89 3.47 0.86 -16.62
CA PHE A 89 2.70 1.75 -15.75
C PHE A 89 3.39 2.11 -14.44
N LEU A 90 4.72 2.25 -14.47
CA LEU A 90 5.53 2.73 -13.36
C LEU A 90 5.86 4.20 -13.62
N SER A 91 5.61 5.06 -12.63
CA SER A 91 5.92 6.49 -12.69
C SER A 91 6.87 6.87 -11.57
N ALA A 92 7.93 7.63 -11.88
CA ALA A 92 8.76 8.26 -10.87
C ALA A 92 7.97 9.35 -10.10
N LEU A 93 8.22 9.47 -8.80
CA LEU A 93 7.62 10.46 -7.91
C LEU A 93 8.57 11.63 -7.60
N ASP A 94 9.85 11.49 -7.93
CA ASP A 94 10.88 12.52 -7.77
C ASP A 94 11.76 12.62 -9.02
N GLU A 95 12.49 13.72 -9.16
CA GLU A 95 13.36 13.98 -10.30
C GLU A 95 14.58 13.04 -10.35
N GLN A 96 14.96 12.46 -9.20
CA GLN A 96 16.09 11.57 -9.08
C GLN A 96 15.75 10.12 -9.44
N GLY A 97 14.47 9.79 -9.65
CA GLY A 97 14.01 8.43 -9.89
C GLY A 97 14.27 7.50 -8.70
N TYR A 98 14.20 8.03 -7.48
CA TYR A 98 14.37 7.25 -6.26
C TYR A 98 13.06 6.59 -5.85
N TRP A 99 11.97 7.36 -5.77
CA TRP A 99 10.63 6.85 -5.51
C TRP A 99 9.83 6.65 -6.78
N PHE A 100 9.07 5.55 -6.81
CA PHE A 100 8.17 5.18 -7.90
C PHE A 100 6.78 4.83 -7.37
N ARG A 101 5.80 4.83 -8.27
CA ARG A 101 4.43 4.39 -8.02
C ARG A 101 3.89 3.64 -9.22
N TYR A 102 3.21 2.53 -8.98
CA TYR A 102 2.38 1.88 -10.00
C TYR A 102 1.13 2.71 -10.29
N HIS A 103 0.73 2.76 -11.54
CA HIS A 103 -0.55 3.35 -11.90
C HIS A 103 -1.70 2.59 -11.17
N PRO A 104 -2.71 3.30 -10.64
CA PRO A 104 -3.77 2.68 -9.83
C PRO A 104 -4.44 1.46 -10.50
N LEU A 105 -4.71 1.56 -11.81
CA LEU A 105 -5.30 0.46 -12.59
C LEU A 105 -4.45 -0.83 -12.56
N LEU A 106 -3.14 -0.71 -12.70
CA LEU A 106 -2.22 -1.85 -12.59
C LEU A 106 -2.16 -2.36 -11.16
N GLN A 107 -2.02 -1.43 -10.21
CA GLN A 107 -1.90 -1.75 -8.80
C GLN A 107 -3.13 -2.52 -8.26
N GLU A 108 -4.34 -2.15 -8.65
CA GLU A 108 -5.56 -2.84 -8.24
C GLU A 108 -5.60 -4.30 -8.73
N ASN A 109 -5.22 -4.54 -9.99
CA ASN A 109 -5.14 -5.89 -10.54
C ASN A 109 -4.06 -6.74 -9.86
N LEU A 110 -2.87 -6.17 -9.65
CA LEU A 110 -1.78 -6.85 -8.95
C LEU A 110 -2.14 -7.15 -7.48
N ARG A 111 -2.84 -6.24 -6.79
CA ARG A 111 -3.34 -6.47 -5.42
C ARG A 111 -4.39 -7.57 -5.38
N ALA A 112 -5.28 -7.64 -6.36
CA ALA A 112 -6.24 -8.74 -6.46
C ALA A 112 -5.53 -10.09 -6.66
N MET A 113 -4.47 -10.12 -7.48
CA MET A 113 -3.63 -11.31 -7.64
C MET A 113 -2.91 -11.68 -6.34
N LEU A 114 -2.33 -10.70 -5.64
CA LEU A 114 -1.68 -10.91 -4.34
C LEU A 114 -2.67 -11.47 -3.30
N GLN A 115 -3.92 -10.99 -3.30
CA GLN A 115 -4.96 -11.48 -2.40
C GLN A 115 -5.40 -12.92 -2.69
N GLN A 116 -5.34 -13.34 -3.95
CA GLN A 116 -5.72 -14.69 -4.39
C GLN A 116 -4.56 -15.69 -4.30
N ASN A 117 -3.31 -15.22 -4.16
CA ASN A 117 -2.14 -16.06 -4.06
C ASN A 117 -1.92 -16.51 -2.61
N ASN A 118 -2.27 -17.76 -2.32
CA ASN A 118 -2.14 -18.35 -0.98
C ASN A 118 -0.69 -18.71 -0.59
N ASP A 119 0.24 -18.75 -1.56
CA ASP A 119 1.64 -19.09 -1.30
C ASP A 119 2.44 -17.88 -0.78
N ILE A 120 1.87 -16.67 -0.90
CA ILE A 120 2.50 -15.43 -0.42
C ILE A 120 1.96 -15.09 0.96
N ASP A 121 2.85 -15.06 1.96
CA ASP A 121 2.51 -14.53 3.27
C ASP A 121 2.43 -12.99 3.24
N ARG A 122 1.21 -12.51 3.02
CA ARG A 122 0.90 -11.07 2.99
C ARG A 122 1.22 -10.38 4.31
N LYS A 123 1.05 -11.05 5.45
CA LYS A 123 1.37 -10.44 6.75
C LYS A 123 2.86 -10.22 6.83
N GLN A 124 3.66 -11.23 6.47
CA GLN A 124 5.11 -11.11 6.41
C GLN A 124 5.58 -9.97 5.49
N LEU A 125 4.97 -9.80 4.31
CA LEU A 125 5.30 -8.67 3.43
C LEU A 125 5.07 -7.31 4.09
N HIS A 126 3.94 -7.15 4.78
CA HIS A 126 3.64 -5.94 5.53
C HIS A 126 4.58 -5.75 6.73
N GLU A 127 5.02 -6.83 7.39
CA GLU A 127 6.01 -6.75 8.47
C GLU A 127 7.37 -6.27 7.95
N LEU A 128 7.85 -6.84 6.85
CA LEU A 128 9.14 -6.44 6.25
C LEU A 128 9.10 -4.97 5.83
N ALA A 129 8.00 -4.53 5.21
CA ALA A 129 7.82 -3.13 4.85
C ALA A 129 7.81 -2.22 6.09
N SER A 130 7.09 -2.62 7.15
CA SER A 130 7.04 -1.86 8.40
C SER A 130 8.43 -1.68 9.01
N HIS A 131 9.21 -2.76 9.13
CA HIS A 131 10.58 -2.70 9.66
C HIS A 131 11.48 -1.78 8.83
N TRP A 132 11.43 -1.91 7.50
CA TRP A 132 12.21 -1.03 6.63
C TRP A 132 11.83 0.45 6.82
N PHE A 133 10.54 0.77 6.91
CA PHE A 133 10.10 2.15 7.15
C PHE A 133 10.52 2.67 8.53
N VAL A 134 10.57 1.83 9.57
CA VAL A 134 11.14 2.20 10.88
C VAL A 134 12.61 2.57 10.76
N GLU A 135 13.40 1.77 10.05
CA GLU A 135 14.84 2.04 9.83
C GLU A 135 15.07 3.36 9.08
N GLN A 136 14.17 3.70 8.16
CA GLN A 136 14.19 4.97 7.43
C GLN A 136 13.54 6.15 8.17
N LYS A 137 13.04 5.92 9.40
CA LYS A 137 12.32 6.92 10.22
C LYS A 137 11.04 7.48 9.56
N LEU A 138 10.41 6.70 8.70
CA LEU A 138 9.15 7.05 8.02
C LEU A 138 7.98 6.41 8.79
N TRP A 139 7.61 7.04 9.90
CA TRP A 139 6.75 6.41 10.91
C TRP A 139 5.32 6.20 10.43
N SER A 140 4.81 7.13 9.63
CA SER A 140 3.45 7.06 9.11
C SER A 140 3.22 5.79 8.26
N GLU A 141 4.16 5.45 7.39
CA GLU A 141 4.12 4.21 6.62
C GLU A 141 4.41 2.98 7.48
N ALA A 142 5.37 3.07 8.40
CA ALA A 142 5.69 1.98 9.32
C ALA A 142 4.45 1.51 10.09
N VAL A 143 3.68 2.45 10.65
CA VAL A 143 2.42 2.19 11.36
C VAL A 143 1.39 1.55 10.45
N ARG A 144 1.14 2.15 9.28
CA ARG A 144 0.18 1.60 8.30
C ARG A 144 0.47 0.15 7.95
N HIS A 145 1.75 -0.18 7.74
CA HIS A 145 2.17 -1.52 7.39
C HIS A 145 2.09 -2.49 8.56
N ALA A 146 2.47 -2.12 9.78
CA ALA A 146 2.29 -2.96 10.96
C ALA A 146 0.81 -3.30 11.21
N LEU A 147 -0.06 -2.29 11.14
CA LEU A 147 -1.51 -2.46 11.23
C LEU A 147 -2.03 -3.47 10.21
N SER A 148 -1.56 -3.37 8.97
CA SER A 148 -1.94 -4.28 7.89
C SER A 148 -1.40 -5.70 8.07
N ALA A 149 -0.26 -5.87 8.75
CA ALA A 149 0.26 -7.18 9.16
C ALA A 149 -0.53 -7.79 10.34
N GLY A 150 -1.36 -7.00 11.01
CA GLY A 150 -2.02 -7.38 12.26
C GLY A 150 -1.05 -7.47 13.44
N LYS A 151 0.17 -6.94 13.27
CA LYS A 151 1.23 -6.90 14.26
C LYS A 151 1.42 -5.48 14.80
N PRO A 152 2.06 -5.35 15.96
CA PRO A 152 2.59 -4.06 16.42
C PRO A 152 3.64 -3.47 15.49
N VAL A 153 3.82 -2.14 15.58
CA VAL A 153 5.09 -1.53 15.21
C VAL A 153 6.05 -1.78 16.37
N HIS A 154 7.05 -2.63 16.20
CA HIS A 154 8.19 -2.65 17.11
C HIS A 154 9.08 -1.45 16.77
N SER A 155 8.83 -0.33 17.43
CA SER A 155 9.82 0.75 17.48
C SER A 155 10.90 0.35 18.47
N PRO A 156 12.20 0.35 18.11
CA PRO A 156 13.28 0.18 19.08
C PRO A 156 13.47 1.41 20.00
N VAL A 157 12.47 2.30 20.10
CA VAL A 157 12.55 3.52 20.88
C VAL A 157 11.36 3.58 21.84
N GLN A 158 11.64 3.23 23.09
CA GLN A 158 10.79 3.47 24.27
C GLN A 158 10.64 4.97 24.61
N ASP A 159 11.19 5.86 23.80
CA ASP A 159 11.15 7.31 24.00
C ASP A 159 10.09 7.94 23.11
N GLY A 160 9.40 8.97 23.60
CA GLY A 160 8.31 9.71 22.94
C GLY A 160 8.63 10.32 21.55
N ALA A 161 9.82 10.08 20.99
CA ALA A 161 10.19 10.42 19.63
C ALA A 161 9.33 9.72 18.57
N SER A 162 8.82 8.51 18.82
CA SER A 162 7.92 7.83 17.88
C SER A 162 6.55 8.52 17.80
N ALA A 163 5.96 8.91 18.94
CA ALA A 163 4.72 9.67 18.95
C ALA A 163 4.90 11.09 18.39
N GLN A 164 6.04 11.73 18.69
CA GLN A 164 6.37 13.06 18.18
C GLN A 164 6.55 13.05 16.66
N SER A 165 7.29 12.10 16.10
CA SER A 165 7.46 12.00 14.64
C SER A 165 6.17 11.60 13.94
N LEU A 166 5.33 10.76 14.56
CA LEU A 166 4.00 10.45 14.05
C LEU A 166 3.07 11.68 14.04
N ALA A 167 3.21 12.56 15.03
CA ALA A 167 2.50 13.83 15.11
C ALA A 167 3.09 14.93 14.21
N GLU A 168 4.34 14.80 13.78
CA GLU A 168 5.00 15.77 12.89
C GLU A 168 4.84 15.36 11.41
N GLU A 169 4.85 14.06 11.09
CA GLU A 169 4.79 13.53 9.72
C GLU A 169 3.44 12.91 9.33
N GLY A 170 2.57 12.61 10.30
CA GLY A 170 1.29 11.95 10.07
C GLY A 170 0.16 12.92 9.84
N ASP A 171 -0.49 12.86 8.67
CA ASP A 171 -1.72 13.62 8.45
C ASP A 171 -2.83 13.15 9.40
N ILE A 172 -3.55 14.10 9.99
CA ILE A 172 -4.53 13.89 11.04
C ILE A 172 -5.66 12.96 10.61
N ASP A 173 -6.11 13.09 9.36
CA ASP A 173 -7.13 12.24 8.76
C ASP A 173 -6.66 10.78 8.69
N THR A 174 -5.36 10.57 8.46
CA THR A 174 -4.76 9.24 8.46
C THR A 174 -4.72 8.65 9.87
N LEU A 175 -4.38 9.46 10.89
CA LEU A 175 -4.36 9.04 12.30
C LEU A 175 -5.76 8.65 12.78
N ILE A 176 -6.78 9.46 12.47
CA ILE A 176 -8.19 9.18 12.78
C ILE A 176 -8.66 7.91 12.05
N SER A 177 -8.27 7.72 10.79
CA SER A 177 -8.59 6.50 10.05
C SER A 177 -8.00 5.25 10.73
N TRP A 178 -6.76 5.30 11.22
CA TRP A 178 -6.16 4.18 11.93
C TRP A 178 -6.88 3.84 13.23
N MET A 179 -7.33 4.85 13.99
CA MET A 179 -8.12 4.62 15.21
C MET A 179 -9.34 3.74 14.92
N HIS A 180 -10.07 4.00 13.83
CA HIS A 180 -11.24 3.21 13.45
C HIS A 180 -10.93 1.77 13.02
N HIS A 181 -9.71 1.52 12.54
CA HIS A 181 -9.27 0.20 12.07
C HIS A 181 -8.51 -0.61 13.13
N LEU A 182 -8.29 -0.05 14.32
CA LEU A 182 -7.51 -0.65 15.38
C LEU A 182 -8.42 -1.11 16.54
N PRO A 183 -9.01 -2.32 16.48
CA PRO A 183 -9.84 -2.80 17.56
C PRO A 183 -9.02 -2.90 18.87
N PRO A 184 -9.66 -2.67 20.03
CA PRO A 184 -9.04 -2.86 21.34
C PRO A 184 -8.39 -4.25 21.42
N SER A 185 -7.16 -4.32 21.90
CA SER A 185 -6.40 -5.58 21.98
C SER A 185 -5.52 -5.64 23.23
N THR A 186 -5.43 -6.81 23.85
CA THR A 186 -4.55 -7.09 25.01
C THR A 186 -3.12 -7.45 24.63
N ASP A 187 -2.80 -7.45 23.32
CA ASP A 187 -1.44 -7.65 22.84
C ASP A 187 -0.60 -6.42 23.25
N PRO A 188 0.44 -6.56 24.11
CA PRO A 188 1.24 -5.44 24.64
C PRO A 188 1.72 -4.47 23.57
N SER A 189 2.00 -5.05 22.42
CA SER A 189 2.61 -4.36 21.31
C SER A 189 1.59 -3.52 20.51
N ARG A 190 0.32 -3.95 20.50
CA ARG A 190 -0.79 -3.13 19.98
C ARG A 190 -1.22 -2.06 20.98
N ILE A 191 -1.06 -2.32 22.28
CA ILE A 191 -1.25 -1.31 23.33
C ILE A 191 -0.27 -0.16 23.13
N ASP A 192 1.02 -0.44 22.90
CA ASP A 192 2.03 0.59 22.62
C ASP A 192 1.67 1.43 21.38
N LEU A 193 1.16 0.79 20.33
CA LEU A 193 0.71 1.50 19.12
C LEU A 193 -0.51 2.40 19.40
N GLN A 194 -1.47 1.90 20.19
CA GLN A 194 -2.65 2.64 20.62
C GLN A 194 -2.27 3.86 21.47
N ILE A 195 -1.31 3.72 22.39
CA ILE A 195 -0.77 4.83 23.19
C ILE A 195 -0.11 5.87 22.29
N ASN A 196 0.77 5.46 21.37
CA ASN A 196 1.45 6.38 20.45
C ASN A 196 0.45 7.14 19.55
N LEU A 197 -0.60 6.47 19.07
CA LEU A 197 -1.66 7.09 18.29
C LEU A 197 -2.47 8.09 19.11
N ALA A 198 -2.81 7.75 20.36
CA ALA A 198 -3.51 8.65 21.28
C ALA A 198 -2.69 9.92 21.58
N TRP A 199 -1.37 9.78 21.74
CA TRP A 199 -0.46 10.92 21.91
C TRP A 199 -0.38 11.80 20.67
N ALA A 200 -0.29 11.21 19.48
CA ALA A 200 -0.27 11.96 18.22
C ALA A 200 -1.57 12.75 17.98
N LEU A 201 -2.73 12.14 18.27
CA LEU A 201 -4.03 12.82 18.21
C LEU A 201 -4.12 13.98 19.20
N ALA A 202 -3.62 13.80 20.43
CA ALA A 202 -3.57 14.88 21.42
C ALA A 202 -2.68 16.04 20.97
N HIS A 203 -1.57 15.77 20.26
CA HIS A 203 -0.69 16.80 19.70
C HIS A 203 -1.41 17.65 18.64
N TYR A 204 -2.30 17.05 17.87
CA TYR A 204 -3.15 17.76 16.92
C TYR A 204 -4.44 18.36 17.52
N PHE A 205 -4.57 18.40 18.85
CA PHE A 205 -5.76 18.89 19.57
C PHE A 205 -7.03 18.05 19.40
N HIS A 206 -6.93 16.80 18.94
CA HIS A 206 -8.01 15.82 18.87
C HIS A 206 -8.12 15.03 20.18
N PHE A 207 -8.53 15.75 21.24
CA PHE A 207 -8.57 15.22 22.60
C PHE A 207 -9.68 14.18 22.82
N ASP A 208 -10.79 14.28 22.09
CA ASP A 208 -11.91 13.33 22.23
C ASP A 208 -11.51 11.96 21.68
N GLU A 209 -10.90 11.93 20.49
CA GLU A 209 -10.38 10.71 19.87
C GLU A 209 -9.22 10.11 20.67
N SER A 210 -8.29 10.95 21.14
CA SER A 210 -7.20 10.53 22.03
C SER A 210 -7.74 9.89 23.31
N ARG A 211 -8.71 10.54 23.97
CA ARG A 211 -9.34 10.03 25.19
C ARG A 211 -10.10 8.73 24.93
N GLN A 212 -10.87 8.65 23.84
CA GLN A 212 -11.59 7.43 23.48
C GLN A 212 -10.64 6.23 23.34
N LEU A 213 -9.47 6.45 22.77
CA LEU A 213 -8.46 5.42 22.56
C LEU A 213 -7.84 4.95 23.88
N LEU A 214 -7.55 5.88 24.80
CA LEU A 214 -7.05 5.57 26.15
C LEU A 214 -8.11 4.92 27.04
N ASP A 215 -9.36 5.38 26.99
CA ASP A 215 -10.48 4.81 27.77
C ASP A 215 -10.74 3.35 27.35
N ASN A 216 -10.64 3.05 26.05
CA ASN A 216 -10.75 1.69 25.53
C ASN A 216 -9.63 0.79 26.07
N LEU A 217 -8.41 1.29 26.22
CA LEU A 217 -7.29 0.56 26.81
C LEU A 217 -7.50 0.30 28.30
N ASP A 218 -7.92 1.31 29.05
CA ASP A 218 -8.16 1.20 30.50
C ASP A 218 -9.25 0.18 30.83
N GLN A 219 -10.34 0.14 30.04
CA GLN A 219 -11.39 -0.86 30.20
C GLN A 219 -10.92 -2.30 29.98
N MET A 220 -9.85 -2.51 29.21
CA MET A 220 -9.29 -3.84 28.96
C MET A 220 -8.31 -4.30 30.03
N VAL A 221 -7.63 -3.39 30.71
CA VAL A 221 -6.68 -3.72 31.79
C VAL A 221 -7.43 -4.06 33.09
N LEU A 222 -8.67 -3.59 33.24
CA LEU A 222 -9.53 -3.81 34.41
C LEU A 222 -10.36 -5.11 34.35
N HIS A 223 -10.31 -5.87 33.25
CA HIS A 223 -11.06 -7.12 33.03
C HIS A 223 -10.15 -8.28 32.63
#